data_AF-A0A139MKC1-F1
#
_entry.id   AF-A0A139MKC1-F1
#
_cell.length_a   1.000
_cell.length_b   1.000
_cell.length_c   1.000
_cell.angle_alpha   90.00
_cell.angle_beta   90.00
_cell.angle_gamma   90.00
#
_symmetry.space_group_name_H-M   'P 1'
#
loop_
_entity.id
_entity.type
_entity.pdbx_description
1 polymer ?
#
loop_
_entity_poly.entity_id
_entity_poly.type
_entity_poly.pdbx_seq_one_letter_code
_entity_poly.pdbx_strand_id
1 'polypeptide(L)'
;MSHGDAVTEIPASFHLVGDSADCPYAAIENTEKNIYGIQFHPEVRHSVYGNNILRNFAFKICGAKGVWSMDNFIDLQISEIRKKVGDRKVLLGLSGGVDSSVVGVLLQRAIGDQLTCIFVDHGLLRKEEGDQVMNMLGGKFGLNIIRVDTSKRFLDLLAGVDDPEKKRKIIGNEFVSVFDDEASKLKGVDFLAQGTLYTDVIESGTDTAQTIKSHHNVGGLPEDMQFELIEPLNTLFKDEVRALGTALGMPDEIVWRQPFPGPGLAIRVMGEITAERLETVRESDAILREEIAKAGLDHDIWQYFTVNTGVRSVGVMGDGRTYDYTIAIRAITSIDGMTADFARIPWDVLQKISVRIVNEVDHVNRIVYDITSKPPATVEWE
;
A
#
# COMPACT_ATOMS: atom_id res chain seq x y z
N MET A 1 -30.49 4.32 -0.21
CA MET A 1 -31.52 3.28 -0.27
C MET A 1 -31.18 2.33 -1.40
N SER A 2 -31.37 1.02 -1.21
CA SER A 2 -31.29 0.07 -2.33
C SER A 2 -32.66 0.01 -3.01
N HIS A 3 -32.69 0.19 -4.33
CA HIS A 3 -33.92 0.31 -5.13
C HIS A 3 -34.12 -0.87 -6.09
N GLY A 4 -33.50 -2.03 -5.79
CA GLY A 4 -33.77 -3.27 -6.51
C GLY A 4 -35.15 -3.84 -6.12
N ASP A 5 -35.16 -5.04 -5.57
CA ASP A 5 -36.39 -5.64 -5.07
C ASP A 5 -36.87 -4.96 -3.78
N ALA A 6 -38.19 -4.82 -3.63
CA ALA A 6 -38.83 -4.25 -2.45
C ALA A 6 -39.78 -5.27 -1.81
N VAL A 7 -39.73 -5.38 -0.49
CA VAL A 7 -40.68 -6.20 0.29
C VAL A 7 -42.08 -5.59 0.14
N THR A 8 -43.08 -6.42 -0.17
CA THR A 8 -44.50 -6.00 -0.30
C THR A 8 -45.38 -6.48 0.84
N GLU A 9 -44.93 -7.53 1.55
CA GLU A 9 -45.60 -8.09 2.72
C GLU A 9 -44.53 -8.59 3.71
N ILE A 10 -44.69 -8.24 4.99
CA ILE A 10 -43.76 -8.69 6.05
C ILE A 10 -44.27 -9.97 6.71
N PRO A 11 -43.39 -10.88 7.16
CA PRO A 11 -43.84 -12.08 7.84
C PRO A 11 -44.60 -11.72 9.13
N ALA A 12 -45.63 -12.50 9.49
CA ALA A 12 -46.53 -12.18 10.62
C ALA A 12 -45.83 -12.00 11.99
N SER A 13 -44.62 -12.55 12.15
CA SER A 13 -43.81 -12.41 13.37
C SER A 13 -42.87 -11.20 13.37
N PHE A 14 -42.93 -10.34 12.35
CA PHE A 14 -42.10 -9.15 12.22
C PHE A 14 -42.93 -7.88 12.42
N HIS A 15 -42.26 -6.84 12.90
CA HIS A 15 -42.81 -5.50 13.06
C HIS A 15 -42.10 -4.52 12.12
N LEU A 16 -42.88 -3.60 11.54
CA LEU A 16 -42.35 -2.47 10.78
C LEU A 16 -41.75 -1.44 11.74
N VAL A 17 -40.49 -1.07 11.52
CA VAL A 17 -39.76 -0.09 12.35
C VAL A 17 -39.10 1.03 11.56
N GLY A 18 -39.29 1.05 10.23
CA GLY A 18 -38.91 2.18 9.39
C GLY A 18 -39.50 2.07 8.00
N ASP A 19 -39.93 3.20 7.46
CA ASP A 19 -40.55 3.32 6.15
C ASP A 19 -40.00 4.54 5.38
N SER A 20 -40.29 4.57 4.09
CA SER A 20 -40.11 5.75 3.24
C SER A 20 -41.20 5.78 2.16
N ALA A 21 -41.34 6.92 1.48
CA ALA A 21 -42.35 7.11 0.44
C ALA A 21 -42.31 6.02 -0.65
N ASP A 22 -41.10 5.58 -1.03
CA ASP A 22 -40.89 4.59 -2.09
C ASP A 22 -40.56 3.19 -1.54
N CYS A 23 -40.51 3.02 -0.22
CA CYS A 23 -40.21 1.73 0.43
C CYS A 23 -40.98 1.59 1.75
N PRO A 24 -42.22 1.08 1.73
CA PRO A 24 -43.07 0.98 2.91
C PRO A 24 -42.52 0.09 4.03
N TYR A 25 -41.61 -0.84 3.70
CA TYR A 25 -40.97 -1.75 4.65
C TYR A 25 -39.45 -1.59 4.62
N ALA A 26 -38.98 -0.35 4.79
CA ALA A 26 -37.55 -0.03 4.74
C ALA A 26 -36.75 -0.63 5.91
N ALA A 27 -37.38 -0.88 7.05
CA ALA A 27 -36.78 -1.59 8.17
C ALA A 27 -37.83 -2.44 8.94
N ILE A 28 -37.47 -3.69 9.24
CA ILE A 28 -38.32 -4.64 9.95
C ILE A 28 -37.53 -5.34 11.07
N GLU A 29 -38.22 -5.76 12.12
CA GLU A 29 -37.59 -6.52 13.21
C GLU A 29 -38.46 -7.64 13.75
N ASN A 30 -37.82 -8.67 14.26
CA ASN A 30 -38.37 -9.67 15.15
C ASN A 30 -37.45 -9.74 16.38
N THR A 31 -37.86 -9.08 17.46
CA THR A 31 -37.07 -8.97 18.70
C THR A 31 -37.03 -10.28 19.48
N GLU A 32 -38.06 -11.13 19.38
CA GLU A 32 -38.05 -12.46 20.02
C GLU A 32 -36.96 -13.36 19.44
N LYS A 33 -36.71 -13.26 18.13
CA LYS A 33 -35.71 -14.06 17.40
C LYS A 33 -34.40 -13.32 17.14
N ASN A 34 -34.31 -12.04 17.51
CA ASN A 34 -33.20 -11.15 17.19
C ASN A 34 -32.87 -11.09 15.69
N ILE A 35 -33.90 -11.03 14.83
CA ILE A 35 -33.74 -10.88 13.38
C ILE A 35 -34.15 -9.48 12.99
N TYR A 36 -33.29 -8.78 12.25
CA TYR A 36 -33.49 -7.40 11.83
C TYR A 36 -33.19 -7.31 10.33
N GLY A 37 -34.02 -6.59 9.59
CA GLY A 37 -33.88 -6.37 8.15
C GLY A 37 -33.94 -4.88 7.84
N ILE A 38 -33.08 -4.41 6.95
CA ILE A 38 -33.03 -3.03 6.47
C ILE A 38 -32.80 -3.01 4.96
N GLN A 39 -33.48 -2.11 4.25
CA GLN A 39 -33.41 -1.98 2.78
C GLN A 39 -32.36 -0.93 2.33
N PHE A 40 -31.47 -0.54 3.23
CA PHE A 40 -30.37 0.39 2.96
C PHE A 40 -29.09 -0.11 3.59
N HIS A 41 -27.97 0.45 3.13
CA HIS A 41 -26.62 0.10 3.53
C HIS A 41 -26.19 0.95 4.73
N PRO A 42 -26.17 0.44 5.98
CA PRO A 42 -25.67 1.19 7.13
C PRO A 42 -24.14 1.34 7.14
N GLU A 43 -23.42 0.59 6.31
CA GLU A 43 -21.96 0.58 6.21
C GLU A 43 -21.39 1.76 5.40
N VAL A 44 -22.21 2.43 4.57
CA VAL A 44 -21.76 3.55 3.74
C VAL A 44 -21.89 4.90 4.46
N ARG A 45 -20.96 5.82 4.22
CA ARG A 45 -20.96 7.17 4.83
C ARG A 45 -22.19 8.02 4.50
N HIS A 46 -22.88 7.71 3.41
CA HIS A 46 -24.15 8.36 3.03
C HIS A 46 -25.27 8.09 4.04
N SER A 47 -25.20 6.98 4.78
CA SER A 47 -26.08 6.69 5.90
C SER A 47 -25.56 7.41 7.14
N VAL A 48 -26.05 8.62 7.40
CA VAL A 48 -25.58 9.52 8.47
C VAL A 48 -25.48 8.84 9.85
N TYR A 49 -26.40 7.91 10.16
CA TYR A 49 -26.43 7.13 11.40
C TYR A 49 -26.10 5.64 11.22
N GLY A 50 -25.53 5.26 10.08
CA GLY A 50 -25.25 3.87 9.73
C GLY A 50 -24.34 3.17 10.74
N ASN A 51 -23.24 3.83 11.15
CA ASN A 51 -22.35 3.33 12.20
C ASN A 51 -23.08 3.12 13.54
N ASN A 52 -24.06 3.96 13.88
CA ASN A 52 -24.83 3.81 15.12
C ASN A 52 -25.73 2.56 15.06
N ILE A 53 -26.30 2.26 13.90
CA ILE A 53 -27.12 1.06 13.66
C ILE A 53 -26.24 -0.19 13.84
N LEU A 54 -25.10 -0.25 13.13
CA LEU A 54 -24.16 -1.36 13.23
C LEU A 54 -23.64 -1.56 14.66
N ARG A 55 -23.33 -0.46 15.36
CA ARG A 55 -22.91 -0.49 16.77
C ARG A 55 -24.01 -1.04 17.68
N ASN A 56 -25.26 -0.62 17.51
CA ASN A 56 -26.37 -1.16 18.32
C ASN A 56 -26.54 -2.67 18.07
N PHE A 57 -26.47 -3.10 16.81
CA PHE A 57 -26.56 -4.51 16.48
C PHE A 57 -25.43 -5.33 17.11
N ALA A 58 -24.18 -4.95 16.87
CA ALA A 58 -23.03 -5.70 17.37
C ALA A 58 -22.96 -5.73 18.91
N PHE A 59 -23.13 -4.59 19.59
CA PHE A 59 -22.87 -4.50 21.02
C PHE A 59 -24.10 -4.75 21.90
N LYS A 60 -25.29 -4.26 21.49
CA LYS A 60 -26.49 -4.37 22.32
C LYS A 60 -27.29 -5.63 22.02
N ILE A 61 -27.42 -5.98 20.74
CA ILE A 61 -28.21 -7.14 20.31
C ILE A 61 -27.37 -8.42 20.37
N CYS A 62 -26.22 -8.45 19.70
CA CYS A 62 -25.34 -9.63 19.70
C CYS A 62 -24.51 -9.77 20.99
N GLY A 63 -24.43 -8.71 21.81
CA GLY A 63 -23.68 -8.73 23.07
C GLY A 63 -22.16 -8.80 22.89
N ALA A 64 -21.62 -8.36 21.75
CA ALA A 64 -20.18 -8.30 21.54
C ALA A 64 -19.53 -7.42 22.63
N LYS A 65 -18.40 -7.87 23.18
CA LYS A 65 -17.76 -7.19 24.33
C LYS A 65 -16.83 -6.04 23.95
N GLY A 66 -16.50 -5.88 22.67
CA GLY A 66 -15.57 -4.83 22.22
C GLY A 66 -14.14 -5.01 22.67
N VAL A 67 -13.71 -6.27 22.83
CA VAL A 67 -12.35 -6.60 23.27
C VAL A 67 -11.32 -6.55 22.13
N TRP A 68 -11.76 -6.29 20.90
CA TRP A 68 -10.87 -6.09 19.76
C TRP A 68 -10.20 -4.71 19.87
N SER A 69 -8.90 -4.72 20.15
CA SER A 69 -8.02 -3.56 20.13
C SER A 69 -6.68 -3.99 19.56
N MET A 70 -5.93 -3.05 18.99
CA MET A 70 -4.61 -3.36 18.43
C MET A 70 -3.62 -3.82 19.50
N ASP A 71 -3.73 -3.31 20.74
CA ASP A 71 -2.92 -3.78 21.87
C ASP A 71 -3.19 -5.26 22.18
N ASN A 72 -4.47 -5.64 22.30
CA ASN A 72 -4.84 -7.04 22.52
C ASN A 72 -4.44 -7.93 21.34
N PHE A 73 -4.54 -7.41 20.11
CA PHE A 73 -4.13 -8.11 18.91
C PHE A 73 -2.62 -8.39 18.91
N ILE A 74 -1.79 -7.41 19.30
CA ILE A 74 -0.33 -7.57 19.44
C ILE A 74 -0.02 -8.72 20.40
N ASP A 75 -0.63 -8.73 21.59
CA ASP A 75 -0.37 -9.76 22.60
C ASP A 75 -0.80 -11.16 22.13
N LEU A 76 -1.97 -11.24 21.48
CA LEU A 76 -2.47 -12.48 20.89
C LEU A 76 -1.51 -13.00 19.81
N GLN A 77 -1.14 -12.14 18.84
CA GLN A 77 -0.25 -12.52 17.74
C GLN A 77 1.13 -12.91 18.24
N ILE A 78 1.71 -12.19 19.21
CA ILE A 78 2.99 -12.57 19.81
C ILE A 78 2.91 -13.97 20.43
N SER A 79 1.85 -14.28 21.16
CA SER A 79 1.65 -15.60 21.76
C SER A 79 1.53 -16.70 20.69
N GLU A 80 0.74 -16.46 19.64
CA GLU A 80 0.55 -17.40 18.53
C GLU A 80 1.85 -17.64 17.76
N ILE A 81 2.58 -16.57 17.42
CA ILE A 81 3.87 -16.62 16.72
C ILE A 81 4.87 -17.44 17.56
N ARG A 82 5.04 -17.13 18.85
CA ARG A 82 5.97 -17.86 19.73
C ARG A 82 5.63 -19.35 19.81
N LYS A 83 4.34 -19.68 19.93
CA LYS A 83 3.87 -21.07 19.97
C LYS A 83 4.13 -21.81 18.66
N LYS A 84 3.94 -21.15 17.52
CA LYS A 84 4.12 -21.75 16.18
C LYS A 84 5.61 -21.91 15.84
N VAL A 85 6.40 -20.86 16.09
CA VAL A 85 7.82 -20.81 15.74
C VAL A 85 8.67 -21.67 16.68
N GLY A 86 8.42 -21.61 17.99
CA GLY A 86 9.31 -22.24 18.96
C GLY A 86 10.71 -21.64 18.88
N ASP A 87 11.73 -22.50 18.75
CA ASP A 87 13.15 -22.09 18.63
C ASP A 87 13.65 -22.00 17.17
N ARG A 88 12.75 -22.15 16.18
CA ARG A 88 13.07 -22.14 14.75
C ARG A 88 13.28 -20.73 14.22
N LYS A 89 13.89 -20.59 13.04
CA LYS A 89 14.16 -19.27 12.44
C LYS A 89 13.11 -18.87 11.42
N VAL A 90 12.88 -17.57 11.33
CA VAL A 90 11.92 -16.93 10.43
C VAL A 90 12.65 -15.99 9.49
N LEU A 91 12.36 -16.12 8.20
CA LEU A 91 12.80 -15.21 7.15
C LEU A 91 11.66 -14.26 6.76
N LEU A 92 11.96 -12.98 6.57
CA LEU A 92 11.01 -11.99 6.06
C LEU A 92 11.62 -11.21 4.90
N GLY A 93 10.89 -11.09 3.79
CA GLY A 93 11.18 -10.12 2.75
C GLY A 93 10.67 -8.74 3.13
N LEU A 94 11.57 -7.79 3.33
CA LEU A 94 11.23 -6.38 3.54
C LEU A 94 11.17 -5.67 2.19
N SER A 95 10.02 -5.04 1.92
CA SER A 95 9.81 -4.19 0.74
C SER A 95 9.97 -2.70 1.04
N GLY A 96 10.05 -2.31 2.32
CA GLY A 96 9.97 -0.90 2.75
C GLY A 96 8.56 -0.32 2.78
N GLY A 97 7.55 -1.13 2.40
CA GLY A 97 6.14 -0.81 2.58
C GLY A 97 5.66 -0.98 4.03
N VAL A 98 4.49 -0.42 4.33
CA VAL A 98 3.92 -0.43 5.69
C VAL A 98 3.70 -1.86 6.19
N ASP A 99 3.15 -2.74 5.36
CA ASP A 99 2.73 -4.10 5.79
C ASP A 99 3.93 -4.96 6.19
N SER A 100 4.94 -5.04 5.31
CA SER A 100 6.17 -5.79 5.59
C SER A 100 6.95 -5.20 6.78
N SER A 101 6.92 -3.88 6.95
CA SER A 101 7.54 -3.21 8.11
C SER A 101 6.82 -3.54 9.42
N VAL A 102 5.48 -3.51 9.44
CA VAL A 102 4.67 -3.88 10.62
C VAL A 102 4.88 -5.34 10.98
N VAL A 103 4.90 -6.25 10.01
CA VAL A 103 5.23 -7.67 10.24
C VAL A 103 6.64 -7.81 10.84
N GLY A 104 7.63 -7.10 10.28
CA GLY A 104 8.99 -7.13 10.78
C GLY A 104 9.09 -6.69 12.24
N VAL A 105 8.46 -5.58 12.61
CA VAL A 105 8.45 -5.07 13.99
C VAL A 105 7.69 -6.01 14.94
N LEU A 106 6.56 -6.57 14.50
CA LEU A 106 5.79 -7.54 15.28
C LEU A 106 6.59 -8.82 15.54
N LEU A 107 7.24 -9.37 14.52
CA LEU A 107 8.08 -10.56 14.64
C LEU A 107 9.31 -10.28 15.50
N GLN A 108 9.98 -9.13 15.32
CA GLN A 108 11.11 -8.75 16.16
C GLN A 108 10.72 -8.71 17.64
N ARG A 109 9.54 -8.17 17.97
CA ARG A 109 9.01 -8.16 19.34
C ARG A 109 8.63 -9.55 19.85
N ALA A 110 8.18 -10.44 18.96
CA ALA A 110 7.78 -11.80 19.31
C ALA A 110 8.99 -12.73 19.55
N ILE A 111 9.95 -12.75 18.62
CA ILE A 111 10.97 -13.81 18.51
C ILE A 111 12.42 -13.28 18.40
N GLY A 112 12.62 -11.96 18.40
CA GLY A 112 13.95 -11.33 18.43
C GLY A 112 14.90 -11.88 17.36
N ASP A 113 16.08 -12.34 17.78
CA ASP A 113 17.18 -12.79 16.91
C ASP A 113 16.85 -14.03 16.04
N GLN A 114 15.70 -14.67 16.25
CA GLN A 114 15.20 -15.73 15.35
C GLN A 114 14.73 -15.17 14.00
N LEU A 115 14.46 -13.86 13.92
CA LEU A 115 14.08 -13.17 12.70
C LEU A 115 15.32 -12.75 11.91
N THR A 116 15.32 -13.07 10.62
CA THR A 116 16.23 -12.46 9.63
C THR A 116 15.40 -11.83 8.53
N CYS A 117 15.74 -10.61 8.17
CA CYS A 117 15.07 -9.87 7.11
C CYS A 117 16.00 -9.73 5.91
N ILE A 118 15.46 -9.88 4.70
CA ILE A 118 16.15 -9.55 3.45
C ILE A 118 15.48 -8.31 2.86
N PHE A 119 16.26 -7.26 2.61
CA PHE A 119 15.82 -6.07 1.90
C PHE A 119 16.57 -5.97 0.58
N VAL A 120 15.84 -6.17 -0.53
CA VAL A 120 16.41 -6.11 -1.89
C VAL A 120 16.30 -4.68 -2.41
N ASP A 121 17.44 -4.01 -2.52
CA ASP A 121 17.56 -2.72 -3.19
C ASP A 121 17.79 -2.97 -4.69
N HIS A 122 16.68 -3.02 -5.43
CA HIS A 122 16.68 -3.21 -6.88
C HIS A 122 17.03 -1.92 -7.65
N GLY A 123 17.42 -0.85 -6.95
CA GLY A 123 17.80 0.42 -7.57
C GLY A 123 16.65 1.21 -8.17
N LEU A 124 15.38 0.83 -7.97
CA LEU A 124 14.21 1.59 -8.47
C LEU A 124 13.40 2.17 -7.31
N LEU A 125 14.03 2.40 -6.17
CA LEU A 125 13.43 3.01 -4.98
C LEU A 125 13.54 4.54 -5.03
N ARG A 126 12.79 5.23 -4.14
CA ARG A 126 12.91 6.68 -3.97
C ARG A 126 14.29 7.03 -3.42
N LYS A 127 14.65 8.32 -3.55
CA LYS A 127 15.87 8.87 -2.97
C LYS A 127 16.01 8.48 -1.49
N GLU A 128 17.17 7.94 -1.14
CA GLU A 128 17.57 7.53 0.22
C GLU A 128 16.68 6.48 0.89
N GLU A 129 15.78 5.82 0.15
CA GLU A 129 14.81 4.93 0.75
C GLU A 129 15.44 3.69 1.40
N GLY A 130 16.45 3.09 0.75
CA GLY A 130 17.18 1.97 1.32
C GLY A 130 17.85 2.35 2.65
N ASP A 131 18.47 3.53 2.71
CA ASP A 131 19.12 4.01 3.93
C ASP A 131 18.12 4.31 5.04
N GLN A 132 16.97 4.89 4.70
CA GLN A 132 15.87 5.12 5.65
C GLN A 132 15.35 3.81 6.24
N VAL A 133 15.14 2.77 5.42
CA VAL A 133 14.73 1.44 5.88
C VAL A 133 15.75 0.86 6.86
N MET A 134 17.04 0.89 6.50
CA MET A 134 18.11 0.34 7.36
C MET A 134 18.23 1.08 8.70
N ASN A 135 18.25 2.42 8.66
CA ASN A 135 18.37 3.25 9.86
C ASN A 135 17.17 3.07 10.79
N MET A 136 15.98 2.92 10.22
CA MET A 136 14.76 2.87 11.00
C MET A 136 14.49 1.47 11.55
N LEU A 137 14.38 0.48 10.67
CA LEU A 137 14.03 -0.87 11.08
C LEU A 137 15.22 -1.60 11.71
N GLY A 138 16.40 -1.48 11.11
CA GLY A 138 17.62 -2.07 11.68
C GLY A 138 18.12 -1.30 12.91
N GLY A 139 18.19 0.03 12.81
CA GLY A 139 18.68 0.87 13.90
C GLY A 139 17.73 1.03 15.08
N LYS A 140 16.52 1.58 14.86
CA LYS A 140 15.58 1.88 15.96
C LYS A 140 14.87 0.65 16.51
N PHE A 141 14.49 -0.29 15.64
CA PHE A 141 13.74 -1.49 16.03
C PHE A 141 14.60 -2.74 16.20
N GLY A 142 15.88 -2.68 15.84
CA GLY A 142 16.84 -3.78 16.06
C GLY A 142 16.63 -4.99 15.13
N LEU A 143 15.96 -4.82 13.98
CA LEU A 143 15.78 -5.91 13.04
C LEU A 143 17.15 -6.31 12.44
N ASN A 144 17.40 -7.61 12.35
CA ASN A 144 18.54 -8.14 11.60
C ASN A 144 18.24 -8.09 10.10
N ILE A 145 18.70 -7.05 9.40
CA ILE A 145 18.42 -6.82 7.98
C ILE A 145 19.66 -7.05 7.13
N ILE A 146 19.55 -7.97 6.18
CA ILE A 146 20.50 -8.19 5.09
C ILE A 146 20.06 -7.30 3.93
N ARG A 147 20.78 -6.19 3.71
CA ARG A 147 20.58 -5.34 2.53
C ARG A 147 21.33 -5.90 1.34
N VAL A 148 20.62 -6.08 0.25
CA VAL A 148 21.14 -6.69 -0.98
C VAL A 148 21.03 -5.65 -2.09
N ASP A 149 22.14 -5.01 -2.43
CA ASP A 149 22.19 -4.08 -3.57
C ASP A 149 22.29 -4.87 -4.88
N THR A 150 21.23 -4.76 -5.67
CA THR A 150 21.10 -5.38 -7.01
C THR A 150 20.77 -4.35 -8.08
N SER A 151 20.95 -3.06 -7.77
CA SER A 151 20.64 -1.95 -8.67
C SER A 151 21.20 -2.18 -10.09
N LYS A 152 22.49 -2.51 -10.22
CA LYS A 152 23.11 -2.81 -11.51
C LYS A 152 22.46 -3.99 -12.24
N ARG A 153 22.14 -5.07 -11.53
CA ARG A 153 21.53 -6.29 -12.08
C ARG A 153 20.16 -5.97 -12.71
N PHE A 154 19.32 -5.21 -12.01
CA PHE A 154 18.01 -4.78 -12.52
C PHE A 154 18.13 -3.79 -13.68
N LEU A 155 19.01 -2.79 -13.57
CA LEU A 155 19.21 -1.80 -14.63
C LEU A 155 19.77 -2.43 -15.92
N ASP A 156 20.69 -3.39 -15.80
CA ASP A 156 21.23 -4.14 -16.95
C ASP A 156 20.11 -4.95 -17.67
N LEU A 157 19.16 -5.52 -16.92
CA LEU A 157 18.01 -6.26 -17.49
C LEU A 157 16.93 -5.37 -18.11
N LEU A 158 16.78 -4.14 -17.61
CA LEU A 158 15.79 -3.18 -18.08
C LEU A 158 16.30 -2.30 -19.23
N ALA A 159 17.59 -2.40 -19.58
CA ALA A 159 18.19 -1.66 -20.68
C ALA A 159 17.46 -1.96 -22.01
N GLY A 160 17.04 -0.91 -22.71
CA GLY A 160 16.29 -1.01 -23.97
C GLY A 160 14.84 -1.51 -23.84
N VAL A 161 14.31 -1.67 -22.63
CA VAL A 161 12.91 -2.11 -22.42
C VAL A 161 11.99 -0.90 -22.27
N ASP A 162 11.07 -0.73 -23.21
CA ASP A 162 10.08 0.35 -23.23
C ASP A 162 8.69 -0.10 -22.72
N ASP A 163 8.28 -1.32 -23.09
CA ASP A 163 6.96 -1.86 -22.78
C ASP A 163 6.75 -2.05 -21.26
N PRO A 164 5.70 -1.43 -20.67
CA PRO A 164 5.51 -1.43 -19.22
C PRO A 164 5.18 -2.81 -18.65
N GLU A 165 4.48 -3.66 -19.41
CA GLU A 165 4.18 -5.03 -19.00
C GLU A 165 5.45 -5.90 -18.96
N LYS A 166 6.36 -5.74 -19.93
CA LYS A 166 7.69 -6.37 -19.88
C LYS A 166 8.50 -5.87 -18.71
N LYS A 167 8.51 -4.56 -18.42
CA LYS A 167 9.21 -4.01 -17.24
C LYS A 167 8.70 -4.67 -15.95
N ARG A 168 7.37 -4.75 -15.77
CA ARG A 168 6.73 -5.39 -14.61
C ARG A 168 7.15 -6.86 -14.47
N LYS A 169 7.11 -7.63 -15.55
CA LYS A 169 7.50 -9.06 -15.56
C LYS A 169 8.97 -9.27 -15.25
N ILE A 170 9.86 -8.48 -15.87
CA ILE A 170 11.31 -8.55 -15.62
C ILE A 170 11.59 -8.28 -14.14
N ILE A 171 11.04 -7.18 -13.59
CA ILE A 171 11.28 -6.81 -12.20
C ILE A 171 10.72 -7.85 -11.23
N GLY A 172 9.50 -8.33 -11.45
CA GLY A 172 8.89 -9.34 -10.59
C GLY A 172 9.68 -10.66 -10.58
N ASN A 173 10.02 -11.18 -11.75
CA ASN A 173 10.80 -12.43 -11.86
C ASN A 173 12.19 -12.28 -11.24
N GLU A 174 12.85 -11.16 -11.50
CA GLU A 174 14.20 -10.94 -11.01
C GLU A 174 14.24 -10.73 -9.49
N PHE A 175 13.24 -10.06 -8.93
CA PHE A 175 13.10 -9.90 -7.49
C PHE A 175 12.99 -11.25 -6.78
N VAL A 176 12.19 -12.16 -7.34
CA VAL A 176 12.06 -13.53 -6.82
C VAL A 176 13.39 -14.28 -6.91
N SER A 177 14.10 -14.20 -8.04
CA SER A 177 15.42 -14.83 -8.19
C SER A 177 16.44 -14.30 -7.19
N VAL A 178 16.51 -12.98 -6.99
CA VAL A 178 17.42 -12.38 -6.01
C VAL A 178 17.05 -12.78 -4.59
N PHE A 179 15.76 -12.79 -4.26
CA PHE A 179 15.32 -13.21 -2.93
C PHE A 179 15.67 -14.69 -2.67
N ASP A 180 15.49 -15.57 -3.66
CA ASP A 180 15.85 -16.98 -3.58
C ASP A 180 17.37 -17.19 -3.44
N ASP A 181 18.17 -16.48 -4.25
CA ASP A 181 19.64 -16.48 -4.17
C ASP A 181 20.12 -16.13 -2.74
N GLU A 182 19.46 -15.19 -2.08
CA GLU A 182 19.83 -14.73 -0.74
C GLU A 182 19.26 -15.61 0.37
N ALA A 183 18.04 -16.11 0.21
CA ALA A 183 17.40 -17.04 1.13
C ALA A 183 18.15 -18.38 1.19
N SER A 184 18.62 -18.90 0.06
CA SER A 184 19.39 -20.17 -0.02
C SER A 184 20.74 -20.12 0.71
N LYS A 185 21.30 -18.93 0.92
CA LYS A 185 22.53 -18.72 1.72
C LYS A 185 22.26 -18.89 3.22
N LEU A 186 21.01 -18.74 3.66
CA LEU A 186 20.62 -18.87 5.06
C LEU A 186 20.39 -20.35 5.39
N LYS A 187 20.96 -20.79 6.53
CA LYS A 187 20.82 -22.17 7.01
C LYS A 187 19.86 -22.24 8.19
N GLY A 188 18.99 -23.25 8.16
CA GLY A 188 18.05 -23.56 9.25
C GLY A 188 16.95 -22.52 9.39
N VAL A 189 16.44 -22.01 8.27
CA VAL A 189 15.20 -21.22 8.21
C VAL A 189 14.07 -22.19 7.91
N ASP A 190 13.07 -22.21 8.79
CA ASP A 190 11.92 -23.11 8.65
C ASP A 190 10.65 -22.35 8.20
N PHE A 191 10.63 -21.04 8.44
CA PHE A 191 9.47 -20.20 8.17
C PHE A 191 9.76 -19.03 7.25
N LEU A 192 8.77 -18.72 6.41
CA LEU A 192 8.71 -17.47 5.65
C LEU A 192 7.53 -16.64 6.12
N ALA A 193 7.81 -15.41 6.55
CA ALA A 193 6.79 -14.45 6.94
C ALA A 193 6.36 -13.56 5.77
N GLN A 194 5.07 -13.24 5.71
CA GLN A 194 4.47 -12.38 4.70
C GLN A 194 3.49 -11.37 5.31
N GLY A 195 3.36 -10.22 4.66
CA GLY A 195 2.45 -9.13 5.03
C GLY A 195 1.03 -9.27 4.46
N THR A 196 0.58 -10.49 4.16
CA THR A 196 -0.74 -10.76 3.56
C THR A 196 -1.86 -10.18 4.41
N LEU A 197 -2.76 -9.41 3.79
CA LEU A 197 -3.89 -8.76 4.46
C LEU A 197 -5.19 -9.55 4.29
N TYR A 198 -6.22 -9.21 5.05
CA TYR A 198 -7.52 -9.89 4.96
C TYR A 198 -8.19 -9.72 3.58
N THR A 199 -8.00 -8.56 2.95
CA THR A 199 -8.45 -8.31 1.56
C THR A 199 -7.82 -9.29 0.58
N ASP A 200 -6.56 -9.69 0.81
CA ASP A 200 -5.87 -10.64 -0.05
C ASP A 200 -6.45 -12.04 0.06
N VAL A 201 -6.80 -12.45 1.29
CA VAL A 201 -7.44 -13.73 1.57
C VAL A 201 -8.82 -13.81 0.91
N ILE A 202 -9.64 -12.77 1.05
CA ILE A 202 -10.98 -12.71 0.45
C ILE A 202 -10.91 -12.83 -1.07
N GLU A 203 -10.01 -12.07 -1.71
CA GLU A 203 -9.85 -12.11 -3.17
C GLU A 203 -9.36 -13.48 -3.64
N SER A 204 -8.42 -14.10 -2.92
CA SER A 204 -7.88 -15.43 -3.26
C SER A 204 -8.88 -16.59 -3.14
N GLY A 205 -9.93 -16.41 -2.34
CA GLY A 205 -11.01 -17.40 -2.16
C GLY A 205 -12.04 -17.44 -3.30
N THR A 206 -11.88 -16.61 -4.34
CA THR A 206 -12.77 -16.59 -5.51
C THR A 206 -12.10 -17.27 -6.71
N ASP A 207 -12.81 -18.20 -7.38
CA ASP A 207 -12.29 -19.04 -8.48
C ASP A 207 -11.64 -18.26 -9.64
N THR A 208 -11.94 -16.96 -9.77
CA THR A 208 -11.41 -16.05 -10.80
C THR A 208 -10.06 -15.40 -10.49
N ALA A 209 -9.56 -15.47 -9.25
CA ALA A 209 -8.40 -14.69 -8.82
C ALA A 209 -7.05 -15.42 -8.91
N GLN A 210 -7.03 -16.74 -9.17
CA GLN A 210 -5.80 -17.55 -9.18
C GLN A 210 -4.75 -17.08 -10.20
N THR A 211 -5.13 -16.36 -11.25
CA THR A 211 -4.20 -15.93 -12.32
C THR A 211 -3.58 -14.54 -12.10
N ILE A 212 -4.09 -13.75 -11.13
CA ILE A 212 -3.74 -12.32 -11.02
C ILE A 212 -2.65 -12.06 -9.95
N LYS A 213 -2.53 -12.90 -8.92
CA LYS A 213 -1.74 -12.59 -7.72
C LYS A 213 -0.38 -13.28 -7.58
N SER A 214 0.23 -13.80 -8.64
CA SER A 214 1.63 -14.26 -8.60
C SER A 214 2.65 -13.14 -8.30
N HIS A 215 2.23 -11.87 -8.19
CA HIS A 215 3.12 -10.70 -8.17
C HIS A 215 3.10 -9.87 -6.87
N HIS A 216 2.29 -10.19 -5.85
CA HIS A 216 2.14 -9.32 -4.67
C HIS A 216 2.54 -9.94 -3.33
N ASN A 217 2.39 -11.24 -3.17
CA ASN A 217 3.09 -12.00 -2.13
C ASN A 217 4.34 -12.63 -2.77
N VAL A 218 5.25 -13.20 -1.98
CA VAL A 218 6.41 -13.96 -2.50
C VAL A 218 5.89 -15.29 -3.11
N GLY A 219 4.90 -15.22 -4.00
CA GLY A 219 4.17 -16.31 -4.65
C GLY A 219 4.85 -16.77 -5.94
N GLY A 220 6.13 -16.47 -6.09
CA GLY A 220 7.00 -17.01 -7.14
C GLY A 220 8.14 -17.87 -6.58
N LEU A 221 8.18 -18.14 -5.26
CA LEU A 221 9.23 -19.01 -4.72
C LEU A 221 9.17 -20.37 -5.42
N PRO A 222 10.34 -20.92 -5.79
CA PRO A 222 10.37 -22.16 -6.55
C PRO A 222 9.76 -23.32 -5.73
N GLU A 223 9.14 -24.28 -6.41
CA GLU A 223 8.33 -25.36 -5.80
C GLU A 223 9.10 -26.24 -4.79
N ASP A 224 10.43 -26.18 -4.82
CA ASP A 224 11.36 -26.88 -3.95
C ASP A 224 11.64 -26.16 -2.62
N MET A 225 11.20 -24.91 -2.43
CA MET A 225 11.34 -24.20 -1.16
C MET A 225 10.32 -24.68 -0.12
N GLN A 226 10.79 -25.49 0.83
CA GLN A 226 10.02 -26.05 1.94
C GLN A 226 9.92 -25.08 3.13
N PHE A 227 9.28 -23.91 2.97
CA PHE A 227 8.99 -23.01 4.09
C PHE A 227 7.56 -23.17 4.60
N GLU A 228 7.38 -23.16 5.91
CA GLU A 228 6.07 -22.94 6.52
C GLU A 228 5.73 -21.42 6.50
N LEU A 229 4.53 -21.04 6.09
CA LEU A 229 4.13 -19.62 6.02
C LEU A 229 3.69 -19.06 7.38
N ILE A 230 4.04 -17.79 7.64
CA ILE A 230 3.54 -16.98 8.77
C ILE A 230 2.95 -15.67 8.23
N GLU A 231 1.64 -15.50 8.39
CA GLU A 231 0.89 -14.36 7.84
C GLU A 231 0.10 -13.66 8.95
N PRO A 232 0.76 -12.88 9.83
CA PRO A 232 0.14 -12.41 11.06
C PRO A 232 -0.87 -11.26 10.85
N LEU A 233 -0.96 -10.72 9.63
CA LEU A 233 -1.88 -9.63 9.28
C LEU A 233 -3.10 -10.11 8.48
N ASN A 234 -3.25 -11.42 8.27
CA ASN A 234 -4.27 -11.98 7.38
C ASN A 234 -5.73 -11.82 7.86
N THR A 235 -5.93 -11.23 9.05
CA THR A 235 -7.24 -10.88 9.63
C THR A 235 -7.47 -9.37 9.73
N LEU A 236 -6.52 -8.55 9.26
CA LEU A 236 -6.57 -7.10 9.35
C LEU A 236 -6.85 -6.43 8.00
N PHE A 237 -7.58 -5.31 8.06
CA PHE A 237 -7.65 -4.33 6.99
C PHE A 237 -6.48 -3.33 7.04
N LYS A 238 -6.31 -2.56 5.96
CA LYS A 238 -5.16 -1.65 5.80
C LYS A 238 -5.09 -0.55 6.87
N ASP A 239 -6.24 -0.03 7.28
CA ASP A 239 -6.37 0.93 8.37
C ASP A 239 -6.01 0.32 9.73
N GLU A 240 -6.40 -0.93 9.98
CA GLU A 240 -6.01 -1.67 11.18
C GLU A 240 -4.50 -1.98 11.19
N VAL A 241 -3.89 -2.29 10.05
CA VAL A 241 -2.42 -2.45 9.97
C VAL A 241 -1.70 -1.15 10.31
N ARG A 242 -2.23 0.00 9.90
CA ARG A 242 -1.68 1.29 10.29
C ARG A 242 -1.81 1.52 11.80
N ALA A 243 -3.00 1.27 12.35
CA ALA A 243 -3.23 1.38 13.79
C ALA A 243 -2.33 0.41 14.59
N LEU A 244 -2.09 -0.79 14.07
CA LEU A 244 -1.15 -1.77 14.63
C LEU A 244 0.28 -1.23 14.62
N GLY A 245 0.73 -0.63 13.52
CA GLY A 245 2.04 0.01 13.44
C GLY A 245 2.22 1.09 14.50
N THR A 246 1.22 1.97 14.67
CA THR A 246 1.24 2.99 15.72
C THR A 246 1.28 2.39 17.12
N ALA A 247 0.48 1.35 17.40
CA ALA A 247 0.48 0.63 18.68
C ALA A 247 1.81 -0.09 18.96
N LEU A 248 2.53 -0.52 17.93
CA LEU A 248 3.89 -1.06 18.02
C LEU A 248 4.97 0.02 18.25
N GLY A 249 4.59 1.30 18.29
CA GLY A 249 5.51 2.42 18.49
C GLY A 249 6.23 2.87 17.21
N MET A 250 5.72 2.49 16.04
CA MET A 250 6.26 2.96 14.76
C MET A 250 5.93 4.43 14.55
N PRO A 251 6.91 5.27 14.16
CA PRO A 251 6.67 6.67 13.84
C PRO A 251 5.65 6.85 12.70
N ASP A 252 4.92 7.96 12.80
CA ASP A 252 3.80 8.30 11.92
C ASP A 252 4.21 8.35 10.44
N GLU A 253 5.41 8.88 10.16
CA GLU A 253 6.00 8.97 8.83
C GLU A 253 6.16 7.63 8.10
N ILE A 254 6.31 6.52 8.84
CA ILE A 254 6.34 5.17 8.27
C ILE A 254 4.93 4.61 8.14
N VAL A 255 4.11 4.75 9.18
CA VAL A 255 2.77 4.16 9.23
C VAL A 255 1.88 4.75 8.14
N TRP A 256 1.95 6.06 7.94
CA TRP A 256 1.14 6.81 6.96
C TRP A 256 1.86 7.02 5.65
N ARG A 257 3.00 6.35 5.46
CA ARG A 257 3.71 6.39 4.20
C ARG A 257 2.80 6.00 3.04
N GLN A 258 2.91 6.75 1.96
CA GLN A 258 2.15 6.48 0.75
C GLN A 258 2.50 5.10 0.19
N PRO A 259 1.52 4.42 -0.44
CA PRO A 259 1.79 3.22 -1.22
C PRO A 259 2.89 3.49 -2.26
N PHE A 260 3.82 2.55 -2.36
CA PHE A 260 4.87 2.55 -3.37
C PHE A 260 4.77 1.26 -4.19
N PRO A 261 4.70 1.34 -5.52
CA PRO A 261 4.51 0.17 -6.37
C PRO A 261 5.71 -0.78 -6.28
N GLY A 262 5.49 -2.09 -6.41
CA GLY A 262 6.57 -3.10 -6.41
C GLY A 262 7.65 -2.84 -7.47
N PRO A 263 7.30 -2.53 -8.74
CA PRO A 263 8.26 -2.08 -9.75
C PRO A 263 8.96 -0.74 -9.43
N GLY A 264 8.52 -0.04 -8.38
CA GLY A 264 9.05 1.24 -7.95
C GLY A 264 8.99 2.30 -9.04
N LEU A 265 10.10 3.01 -9.22
CA LEU A 265 10.22 4.10 -10.19
C LEU A 265 10.20 3.62 -11.65
N ALA A 266 10.27 2.31 -11.92
CA ALA A 266 10.26 1.78 -13.29
C ALA A 266 8.97 2.10 -14.06
N ILE A 267 7.84 2.24 -13.36
CA ILE A 267 6.54 2.62 -13.94
C ILE A 267 6.27 4.13 -13.82
N ARG A 268 7.24 4.89 -13.31
CA ARG A 268 7.23 6.36 -13.23
C ARG A 268 8.25 6.99 -14.18
N VAL A 269 8.98 6.17 -14.92
CA VAL A 269 9.81 6.57 -16.05
C VAL A 269 9.20 5.96 -17.29
N MET A 270 8.52 6.77 -18.10
CA MET A 270 7.79 6.26 -19.27
C MET A 270 8.74 5.68 -20.32
N GLY A 271 8.48 4.48 -20.83
CA GLY A 271 9.41 3.82 -21.75
C GLY A 271 10.73 3.39 -21.10
N GLU A 272 11.85 3.54 -21.82
CA GLU A 272 13.16 3.03 -21.39
C GLU A 272 13.69 3.72 -20.13
N ILE A 273 14.18 2.92 -19.17
CA ILE A 273 14.79 3.39 -17.93
C ILE A 273 16.28 3.63 -18.14
N THR A 274 16.73 4.87 -17.91
CA THR A 274 18.14 5.23 -17.88
C THR A 274 18.50 5.86 -16.54
N ALA A 275 19.78 5.83 -16.16
CA ALA A 275 20.24 6.43 -14.91
C ALA A 275 19.87 7.92 -14.81
N GLU A 276 20.04 8.68 -15.90
CA GLU A 276 19.66 10.10 -15.98
C GLU A 276 18.16 10.29 -15.70
N ARG A 277 17.29 9.55 -16.39
CA ARG A 277 15.83 9.68 -16.23
C ARG A 277 15.37 9.24 -14.84
N LEU A 278 15.96 8.18 -14.31
CA LEU A 278 15.67 7.68 -12.97
C LEU A 278 16.03 8.72 -11.90
N GLU A 279 17.16 9.40 -12.08
CA GLU A 279 17.60 10.46 -11.17
C GLU A 279 16.66 11.66 -11.21
N THR A 280 16.18 12.08 -12.39
CA THR A 280 15.18 13.16 -12.48
C THR A 280 13.92 12.85 -11.68
N VAL A 281 13.46 11.60 -11.66
CA VAL A 281 12.29 11.20 -10.87
C VAL A 281 12.61 11.18 -9.39
N ARG A 282 13.77 10.64 -8.96
CA ARG A 282 14.16 10.61 -7.55
C ARG A 282 14.23 12.00 -6.92
N GLU A 283 14.90 12.92 -7.60
CA GLU A 283 15.10 14.28 -7.10
C GLU A 283 13.80 15.08 -7.14
N SER A 284 13.04 15.00 -8.24
CA SER A 284 11.76 15.71 -8.34
C SER A 284 10.70 15.17 -7.38
N ASP A 285 10.64 13.85 -7.15
CA ASP A 285 9.75 13.22 -6.17
C ASP A 285 10.12 13.62 -4.73
N ALA A 286 11.42 13.72 -4.43
CA ALA A 286 11.89 14.19 -3.12
C ALA A 286 11.43 15.63 -2.85
N ILE A 287 11.60 16.54 -3.81
CA ILE A 287 11.14 17.94 -3.71
C ILE A 287 9.61 18.01 -3.55
N LEU A 288 8.86 17.25 -4.36
CA LEU A 288 7.40 17.18 -4.25
C LEU A 288 6.97 16.75 -2.85
N ARG A 289 7.56 15.67 -2.31
CA ARG A 289 7.25 15.17 -0.97
C ARG A 289 7.58 16.16 0.13
N GLU A 290 8.71 16.84 0.02
CA GLU A 290 9.13 17.86 0.98
C GLU A 290 8.13 19.04 1.02
N GLU A 291 7.74 19.56 -0.14
CA GLU A 291 6.83 20.72 -0.20
C GLU A 291 5.38 20.37 0.19
N ILE A 292 4.91 19.15 -0.13
CA ILE A 292 3.59 18.67 0.33
C ILE A 292 3.56 18.54 1.86
N ALA A 293 4.61 17.98 2.46
CA ALA A 293 4.72 17.88 3.92
C ALA A 293 4.79 19.27 4.58
N LYS A 294 5.59 20.21 4.04
CA LYS A 294 5.64 21.60 4.54
C LYS A 294 4.30 22.32 4.46
N ALA A 295 3.47 21.96 3.49
CA ALA A 295 2.12 22.50 3.31
C ALA A 295 1.07 21.83 4.22
N GLY A 296 1.44 20.75 4.93
CA GLY A 296 0.52 19.96 5.76
C GLY A 296 -0.54 19.19 4.97
N LEU A 297 -0.25 18.85 3.71
CA LEU A 297 -1.17 18.19 2.78
C LEU A 297 -0.94 16.67 2.68
N ASP A 298 0.01 16.14 3.44
CA ASP A 298 0.45 14.75 3.40
C ASP A 298 -0.60 13.74 3.87
N HIS A 299 -1.51 14.14 4.77
CA HIS A 299 -2.67 13.33 5.15
C HIS A 299 -3.90 13.53 4.27
N ASP A 300 -4.00 14.67 3.59
CA ASP A 300 -5.14 15.02 2.73
C ASP A 300 -5.05 14.36 1.35
N ILE A 301 -3.83 14.21 0.83
CA ILE A 301 -3.57 13.61 -0.48
C ILE A 301 -3.22 12.14 -0.30
N TRP A 302 -3.99 11.26 -0.95
CA TRP A 302 -3.86 9.81 -0.78
C TRP A 302 -2.56 9.27 -1.38
N GLN A 303 -2.22 9.71 -2.60
CA GLN A 303 -0.95 9.38 -3.24
C GLN A 303 -0.53 10.51 -4.19
N TYR A 304 0.77 10.82 -4.21
CA TYR A 304 1.40 11.82 -5.03
C TYR A 304 2.86 11.46 -5.33
N PHE A 305 3.27 11.70 -6.57
CA PHE A 305 4.58 11.37 -7.09
C PHE A 305 4.87 12.13 -8.39
N THR A 306 6.11 12.06 -8.85
CA THR A 306 6.51 12.57 -10.15
C THR A 306 6.71 11.46 -11.18
N VAL A 307 6.52 11.80 -12.46
CA VAL A 307 6.71 10.92 -13.61
C VAL A 307 7.59 11.60 -14.64
N ASN A 308 8.64 10.93 -15.11
CA ASN A 308 9.41 11.38 -16.26
C ASN A 308 8.71 10.94 -17.55
N THR A 309 8.17 11.91 -18.29
CA THR A 309 7.34 11.66 -19.48
C THR A 309 8.13 11.17 -20.70
N GLY A 310 9.47 11.26 -20.68
CA GLY A 310 10.32 11.00 -21.85
C GLY A 310 10.30 12.10 -22.91
N VAL A 311 9.36 13.05 -22.82
CA VAL A 311 9.25 14.19 -23.73
C VAL A 311 10.23 15.28 -23.32
N ARG A 312 11.04 15.72 -24.28
CA ARG A 312 11.92 16.87 -24.11
C ARG A 312 11.25 18.16 -24.57
N SER A 313 11.63 19.28 -23.97
CA SER A 313 11.07 20.58 -24.30
C SER A 313 12.11 21.68 -24.30
N VAL A 314 11.84 22.72 -25.09
CA VAL A 314 12.69 23.92 -25.09
C VAL A 314 12.42 24.74 -23.83
N GLY A 315 13.50 25.26 -23.24
CA GLY A 315 13.48 26.14 -22.09
C GLY A 315 14.55 27.23 -22.19
N VAL A 316 14.47 28.18 -21.28
CA VAL A 316 15.53 29.16 -21.03
C VAL A 316 15.84 29.10 -19.56
N MET A 317 17.05 28.66 -19.21
CA MET A 317 17.51 28.56 -17.83
C MET A 317 18.84 29.30 -17.73
N GLY A 318 18.92 30.30 -16.83
CA GLY A 318 19.99 31.31 -16.86
C GLY A 318 19.99 32.08 -18.18
N ASP A 319 21.17 32.21 -18.82
CA ASP A 319 21.34 32.89 -20.11
C ASP A 319 21.34 31.92 -21.32
N GLY A 320 21.09 30.62 -21.10
CA GLY A 320 21.18 29.56 -22.10
C GLY A 320 19.82 28.97 -22.52
N ARG A 321 19.74 28.50 -23.77
CA ARG A 321 18.63 27.64 -24.23
C ARG A 321 18.85 26.21 -23.75
N THR A 322 17.80 25.57 -23.27
CA THR A 322 17.84 24.18 -22.79
C THR A 322 16.89 23.29 -23.57
N TYR A 323 17.19 21.98 -23.62
CA TYR A 323 16.33 20.97 -24.24
C TYR A 323 16.29 19.70 -23.37
N ASP A 324 15.44 19.77 -22.35
CA ASP A 324 15.43 18.88 -21.19
C ASP A 324 14.04 18.27 -20.96
N TYR A 325 13.93 17.34 -20.01
CA TYR A 325 12.72 16.56 -19.80
C TYR A 325 11.56 17.36 -19.21
N THR A 326 10.36 16.94 -19.61
CA THR A 326 9.10 17.31 -18.96
C THR A 326 8.78 16.30 -17.86
N ILE A 327 8.59 16.79 -16.64
CA ILE A 327 8.14 16.00 -15.49
C ILE A 327 6.66 16.27 -15.24
N ALA A 328 5.88 15.20 -15.08
CA ALA A 328 4.49 15.30 -14.66
C ALA A 328 4.39 15.08 -13.15
N ILE A 329 3.61 15.92 -12.47
CA ILE A 329 3.19 15.70 -11.10
C ILE A 329 1.83 15.00 -11.14
N ARG A 330 1.74 13.86 -10.46
CA ARG A 330 0.50 13.15 -10.22
C ARG A 330 0.17 13.25 -8.74
N ALA A 331 -1.04 13.67 -8.40
CA ALA A 331 -1.54 13.65 -7.03
C ALA A 331 -3.03 13.37 -7.03
N ILE A 332 -3.48 12.46 -6.17
CA ILE A 332 -4.87 12.01 -6.12
C ILE A 332 -5.42 11.95 -4.70
N THR A 333 -6.73 12.16 -4.58
CA THR A 333 -7.52 11.87 -3.40
C THR A 333 -8.40 10.67 -3.67
N SER A 334 -8.37 9.68 -2.78
CA SER A 334 -9.13 8.44 -2.91
C SER A 334 -9.46 7.88 -1.52
N ILE A 335 -10.50 7.04 -1.46
CA ILE A 335 -10.88 6.30 -0.25
C ILE A 335 -10.21 4.92 -0.27
N ASP A 336 -10.30 4.21 -1.40
CA ASP A 336 -9.94 2.80 -1.55
C ASP A 336 -9.06 2.52 -2.78
N GLY A 337 -8.69 3.55 -3.54
CA GLY A 337 -7.93 3.43 -4.78
C GLY A 337 -8.75 2.91 -5.98
N MET A 338 -10.02 2.54 -5.82
CA MET A 338 -10.88 2.06 -6.92
C MET A 338 -11.34 3.23 -7.80
N THR A 339 -11.71 4.34 -7.17
CA THR A 339 -11.99 5.62 -7.82
C THR A 339 -11.12 6.71 -7.20
N ALA A 340 -10.69 7.68 -8.00
CA ALA A 340 -9.84 8.75 -7.50
C ALA A 340 -10.03 10.04 -8.30
N ASP A 341 -10.05 11.16 -7.60
CA ASP A 341 -9.97 12.49 -8.21
C ASP A 341 -8.57 13.05 -8.08
N PHE A 342 -8.17 13.92 -9.02
CA PHE A 342 -6.92 14.65 -8.88
C PHE A 342 -7.00 15.58 -7.66
N ALA A 343 -5.90 15.67 -6.91
CA ALA A 343 -5.85 16.51 -5.73
C ALA A 343 -5.88 18.00 -6.14
N ARG A 344 -6.64 18.83 -5.43
CA ARG A 344 -6.66 20.28 -5.68
C ARG A 344 -5.57 20.97 -4.86
N ILE A 345 -4.32 20.67 -5.18
CA ILE A 345 -3.16 21.29 -4.53
C ILE A 345 -3.24 22.82 -4.75
N PRO A 346 -3.07 23.65 -3.70
CA PRO A 346 -3.05 25.10 -3.84
C PRO A 346 -2.03 25.56 -4.89
N TRP A 347 -2.42 26.51 -5.73
CA TRP A 347 -1.60 26.97 -6.86
C TRP A 347 -0.23 27.53 -6.42
N ASP A 348 -0.16 28.15 -5.24
CA ASP A 348 1.09 28.67 -4.67
C ASP A 348 2.03 27.53 -4.25
N VAL A 349 1.49 26.42 -3.75
CA VAL A 349 2.27 25.21 -3.44
C VAL A 349 2.77 24.56 -4.73
N LEU A 350 1.91 24.39 -5.74
CA LEU A 350 2.32 23.90 -7.07
C LEU A 350 3.39 24.77 -7.72
N GLN A 351 3.27 26.10 -7.58
CA GLN A 351 4.27 27.03 -8.11
C GLN A 351 5.62 26.84 -7.42
N LYS A 352 5.66 26.70 -6.09
CA LYS A 352 6.90 26.43 -5.34
C LYS A 352 7.54 25.12 -5.77
N ILE A 353 6.76 24.04 -5.85
CA ILE A 353 7.23 22.74 -6.33
C ILE A 353 7.84 22.88 -7.73
N SER A 354 7.12 23.54 -8.65
CA SER A 354 7.58 23.72 -10.04
C SER A 354 8.90 24.49 -10.12
N VAL A 355 9.00 25.61 -9.40
CA VAL A 355 10.22 26.43 -9.34
C VAL A 355 11.40 25.64 -8.78
N ARG A 356 11.19 24.90 -7.68
CA ARG A 356 12.24 24.08 -7.07
C ARG A 356 12.70 22.98 -8.00
N ILE A 357 11.79 22.20 -8.58
CA ILE A 357 12.17 21.11 -9.50
C ILE A 357 12.97 21.64 -10.68
N VAL A 358 12.55 22.72 -11.33
CA VAL A 358 13.26 23.27 -12.50
C VAL A 358 14.64 23.84 -12.15
N ASN A 359 14.81 24.40 -10.95
CA ASN A 359 16.08 25.03 -10.55
C ASN A 359 17.07 24.06 -9.88
N GLU A 360 16.58 23.01 -9.23
CA GLU A 360 17.38 22.10 -8.40
C GLU A 360 17.63 20.75 -9.07
N VAL A 361 16.81 20.34 -10.06
CA VAL A 361 16.92 19.04 -10.72
C VAL A 361 17.52 19.19 -12.11
N ASP A 362 18.70 18.62 -12.30
CA ASP A 362 19.35 18.57 -13.61
C ASP A 362 18.46 17.87 -14.65
N HIS A 363 18.57 18.31 -15.91
CA HIS A 363 17.83 17.75 -17.05
C HIS A 363 16.30 17.84 -16.96
N VAL A 364 15.77 18.79 -16.17
CA VAL A 364 14.34 19.11 -16.11
C VAL A 364 14.12 20.60 -16.38
N ASN A 365 13.22 20.94 -17.30
CA ASN A 365 12.90 22.34 -17.59
C ASN A 365 11.40 22.64 -17.74
N ARG A 366 10.55 21.64 -17.54
CA ARG A 366 9.11 21.78 -17.70
C ARG A 366 8.36 20.87 -16.75
N ILE A 367 7.35 21.43 -16.11
CA ILE A 367 6.47 20.74 -15.16
C ILE A 367 5.04 20.81 -15.67
N VAL A 368 4.32 19.68 -15.59
CA VAL A 368 2.88 19.59 -15.85
C VAL A 368 2.17 18.94 -14.67
N TYR A 369 0.88 19.18 -14.52
CA TYR A 369 0.07 18.57 -13.48
C TYR A 369 -1.05 17.72 -14.09
N ASP A 370 -1.16 16.47 -13.66
CA ASP A 370 -2.19 15.55 -14.15
C ASP A 370 -3.54 15.79 -13.46
N ILE A 371 -4.47 16.35 -14.23
CA ILE A 371 -5.84 16.67 -13.80
C ILE A 371 -6.88 15.62 -14.23
N THR A 372 -6.44 14.39 -14.53
CA THR A 372 -7.31 13.31 -15.01
C THR A 372 -7.76 12.39 -13.87
N SER A 373 -9.06 12.28 -13.63
CA SER A 373 -9.60 11.34 -12.63
C SER A 373 -9.48 9.87 -13.07
N LYS A 374 -9.58 8.96 -12.10
CA LYS A 374 -9.78 7.52 -12.30
C LYS A 374 -11.25 7.19 -12.03
N PRO A 375 -12.05 6.78 -13.04
CA PRO A 375 -11.77 6.73 -14.49
C PRO A 375 -11.79 8.11 -15.19
N PRO A 376 -11.29 8.26 -16.45
CA PRO A 376 -10.86 7.21 -17.39
C PRO A 376 -9.38 6.78 -17.25
N ALA A 377 -8.57 7.53 -16.51
CA ALA A 377 -7.16 7.19 -16.32
C ALA A 377 -6.95 6.18 -15.18
N THR A 378 -5.71 5.76 -14.98
CA THR A 378 -5.23 5.04 -13.80
C THR A 378 -4.50 5.98 -12.84
N VAL A 379 -4.07 5.46 -11.68
CA VAL A 379 -3.28 6.26 -10.73
C VAL A 379 -1.85 6.45 -11.26
N GLU A 380 -1.14 5.34 -11.47
CA GLU A 380 0.16 5.29 -12.12
C GLU A 380 0.01 5.47 -13.64
N TRP A 381 1.07 5.94 -14.30
CA TRP A 381 1.08 6.23 -15.74
C TRP A 381 1.43 5.02 -16.62
N GLU A 382 1.95 3.95 -16.01
CA GLU A 382 2.31 2.65 -16.61
C GLU A 382 2.07 1.51 -15.62
#